data_AF-A0AAV5HJ29-F1
#
_entry.id   AF-A0AAV5HJ29-F1
#
_cell.length_a   1.000
_cell.length_b   1.000
_cell.length_c   1.000
_cell.angle_alpha   90.00
_cell.angle_beta   90.00
_cell.angle_gamma   90.00
#
_symmetry.space_group_name_H-M   'P 1'
#
loop_
_entity.id
_entity.type
_entity.pdbx_description
1 polymer ?
#
loop_
_entity_poly.entity_id
_entity_poly.type
_entity_poly.pdbx_seq_one_letter_code
_entity_poly.pdbx_strand_id
1 'polypeptide(L)'
;MRKLSFNNIGFTLIEMIVTIVIIGILLAILVPGMFKYIDKAKDKQMLVNATSSYKAVQAEILYEYAKPDANIMDIASKYQIKKGLNNNDIPTIPGGARVLLCKNGGTEIQTFFSDLGINDFINYKTGEIEAMLYIENGKYVTYTKYTGWGEAKDFNGVIIE
;
A
#
# COMPACT_ATOMS: atom_id res chain seq x y z
N MET A 1 -44.14 -41.41 -38.47
CA MET A 1 -43.86 -39.99 -38.19
C MET A 1 -43.84 -39.78 -36.68
N ARG A 2 -42.69 -39.39 -36.11
CA ARG A 2 -42.47 -39.29 -34.65
C ARG A 2 -42.95 -37.92 -34.17
N LYS A 3 -43.98 -37.88 -33.30
CA LYS A 3 -44.44 -36.64 -32.65
C LYS A 3 -43.37 -36.15 -31.67
N LEU A 4 -42.87 -34.93 -31.87
CA LEU A 4 -42.04 -34.20 -30.92
C LEU A 4 -42.97 -33.50 -29.93
N SER A 5 -43.05 -34.00 -28.70
CA SER A 5 -43.74 -33.36 -27.58
C SER A 5 -42.86 -32.22 -27.05
N PHE A 6 -43.24 -30.98 -27.35
CA PHE A 6 -42.67 -29.83 -26.65
C PHE A 6 -43.36 -29.68 -25.31
N ASN A 7 -42.76 -30.27 -24.27
CA ASN A 7 -43.07 -29.95 -22.88
C ASN A 7 -42.66 -28.49 -22.62
N ASN A 8 -43.55 -27.56 -22.96
CA ASN A 8 -43.44 -26.15 -22.57
C ASN A 8 -43.78 -26.04 -21.08
N ILE A 9 -42.86 -26.49 -20.23
CA ILE A 9 -42.85 -26.15 -18.80
C ILE A 9 -42.26 -24.75 -18.74
N GLY A 10 -43.07 -23.75 -19.08
CA GLY A 10 -42.70 -22.35 -18.98
C GLY A 10 -42.67 -21.94 -17.51
N PHE A 11 -41.54 -21.36 -17.07
CA PHE A 11 -41.43 -20.71 -15.78
C PHE A 11 -42.50 -19.61 -15.70
N THR A 12 -43.24 -19.56 -14.61
CA THR A 12 -44.30 -18.57 -14.42
C THR A 12 -43.69 -17.21 -14.09
N LEU A 13 -44.37 -16.12 -14.49
CA LEU A 13 -43.93 -14.75 -14.15
C LEU A 13 -43.76 -14.57 -12.64
N ILE A 14 -44.60 -15.25 -11.85
CA ILE A 14 -44.56 -15.19 -10.39
C ILE A 14 -43.26 -15.81 -9.84
N GLU A 15 -42.81 -16.94 -10.39
CA GLU A 15 -41.55 -17.57 -9.95
C GLU A 15 -40.34 -16.67 -10.25
N MET A 16 -40.37 -15.92 -11.37
CA MET A 16 -39.33 -14.94 -11.71
C MET A 16 -39.28 -13.77 -10.73
N ILE A 17 -40.43 -13.20 -10.38
CA ILE A 17 -40.52 -12.07 -9.43
C ILE A 17 -40.09 -12.48 -8.03
N VAL A 18 -40.58 -13.63 -7.53
CA VAL A 18 -40.22 -14.15 -6.21
C VAL A 18 -38.72 -14.38 -6.10
N THR A 19 -38.09 -14.90 -7.16
CA THR A 19 -36.65 -15.15 -7.19
C THR A 19 -35.85 -13.85 -7.13
N ILE A 20 -36.22 -12.83 -7.90
CA ILE A 20 -35.55 -11.52 -7.88
C ILE A 20 -35.69 -10.84 -6.52
N VAL A 21 -36.86 -10.94 -5.88
CA VAL A 21 -37.10 -10.39 -4.54
C VAL A 21 -36.22 -11.07 -3.49
N ILE A 22 -36.13 -12.41 -3.50
CA ILE A 22 -35.29 -13.16 -2.56
C ILE A 22 -33.80 -12.84 -2.80
N ILE A 23 -33.34 -12.80 -4.05
CA ILE A 23 -31.96 -12.43 -4.40
C ILE A 23 -31.66 -10.99 -3.93
N GLY A 24 -32.60 -10.06 -4.11
CA GLY A 24 -32.45 -8.68 -3.67
C GLY A 24 -32.25 -8.55 -2.15
N ILE A 25 -33.03 -9.28 -1.36
CA ILE A 25 -32.89 -9.29 0.12
C ILE A 25 -31.54 -9.88 0.54
N LEU A 26 -31.12 -11.00 -0.07
CA LEU A 26 -29.82 -11.62 0.23
C LEU A 26 -28.66 -10.70 -0.13
N LEU A 27 -28.70 -10.06 -1.30
CA LEU A 27 -27.67 -9.11 -1.74
C LEU A 27 -27.57 -7.91 -0.79
N ALA A 28 -28.71 -7.38 -0.32
CA ALA A 28 -28.72 -6.24 0.59
C ALA A 28 -27.93 -6.49 1.90
N ILE A 29 -27.97 -7.72 2.42
CA ILE A 29 -27.25 -8.09 3.65
C ILE A 29 -25.80 -8.48 3.35
N LEU A 30 -25.55 -9.11 2.21
CA LEU A 30 -24.25 -9.70 1.86
C LEU A 30 -23.22 -8.65 1.36
N VAL A 31 -23.66 -7.69 0.56
CA VAL A 31 -22.79 -6.69 -0.07
C VAL A 31 -21.97 -5.85 0.93
N PRO A 32 -22.54 -5.30 2.02
CA PRO A 32 -21.79 -4.49 2.98
C PRO A 32 -20.65 -5.27 3.68
N GLY A 33 -20.89 -6.54 4.01
CA GLY A 33 -19.89 -7.39 4.68
C GLY A 33 -18.68 -7.66 3.79
N MET A 34 -18.89 -7.90 2.49
CA MET A 34 -17.82 -8.17 1.54
C MET A 34 -16.87 -6.99 1.33
N PHE A 35 -17.38 -5.76 1.26
CA PHE A 35 -16.55 -4.58 1.07
C PHE A 35 -15.49 -4.41 2.18
N LYS A 36 -15.86 -4.67 3.44
CA LYS A 36 -14.92 -4.63 4.57
C LYS A 36 -13.78 -5.66 4.43
N TYR A 37 -14.05 -6.84 3.87
CA TYR A 37 -13.00 -7.84 3.63
C TYR A 37 -12.09 -7.45 2.46
N ILE A 38 -12.66 -6.83 1.42
CA ILE A 38 -11.90 -6.31 0.28
C ILE A 38 -10.93 -5.23 0.76
N ASP A 39 -11.37 -4.30 1.61
CA ASP A 39 -10.50 -3.24 2.13
C ASP A 39 -9.35 -3.82 2.97
N LYS A 40 -9.64 -4.79 3.84
CA LYS A 40 -8.59 -5.51 4.59
C LYS A 40 -7.61 -6.27 3.70
N ALA A 41 -8.09 -6.85 2.59
CA ALA A 41 -7.24 -7.54 1.64
C ALA A 41 -6.31 -6.54 0.91
N LYS A 42 -6.82 -5.36 0.55
CA LYS A 42 -6.01 -4.27 -0.01
C LYS A 42 -4.94 -3.79 0.96
N ASP A 43 -5.29 -3.62 2.25
CA ASP A 43 -4.33 -3.20 3.28
C ASP A 43 -3.21 -4.23 3.46
N LYS A 44 -3.55 -5.53 3.42
CA LYS A 44 -2.56 -6.61 3.45
C LYS A 44 -1.69 -6.63 2.21
N GLN A 45 -2.28 -6.44 1.02
CA GLN A 45 -1.53 -6.36 -0.22
C GLN A 45 -0.55 -5.19 -0.20
N MET A 46 -0.99 -4.04 0.29
CA MET A 46 -0.15 -2.86 0.47
C MET A 46 1.04 -3.16 1.39
N LEU A 47 0.84 -3.87 2.50
CA LEU A 47 1.93 -4.26 3.40
C LEU A 47 2.97 -5.18 2.73
N VAL A 48 2.52 -6.11 1.88
CA VAL A 48 3.41 -6.99 1.11
C VAL A 48 4.22 -6.16 0.10
N ASN A 49 3.56 -5.26 -0.62
CA ASN A 49 4.19 -4.36 -1.58
C ASN A 49 5.20 -3.43 -0.89
N ALA A 50 4.84 -2.88 0.27
CA ALA A 50 5.68 -2.03 1.10
C ALA A 50 6.94 -2.79 1.56
N THR A 51 6.78 -4.04 2.01
CA THR A 51 7.90 -4.90 2.44
C THR A 51 8.84 -5.22 1.29
N SER A 52 8.29 -5.51 0.11
CA SER A 52 9.10 -5.75 -1.10
C SER A 52 9.88 -4.48 -1.49
N SER A 53 9.21 -3.34 -1.48
CA SER A 53 9.80 -2.04 -1.79
C SER A 53 10.90 -1.66 -0.79
N TYR A 54 10.67 -1.85 0.51
CA TYR A 54 11.66 -1.65 1.56
C TYR A 54 12.93 -2.44 1.29
N LYS A 55 12.81 -3.74 0.98
CA LYS A 55 13.98 -4.60 0.71
C LYS A 55 14.76 -4.12 -0.50
N ALA A 56 14.07 -3.70 -1.56
CA ALA A 56 14.72 -3.20 -2.76
C ALA A 56 15.46 -1.88 -2.49
N VAL A 57 14.82 -0.94 -1.81
CA VAL A 57 15.42 0.33 -1.40
C VAL A 57 16.62 0.11 -0.48
N GLN A 58 16.47 -0.75 0.53
CA GLN A 58 17.54 -1.08 1.46
C GLN A 58 18.74 -1.72 0.76
N ALA A 59 18.50 -2.59 -0.23
CA ALA A 59 19.56 -3.22 -1.02
C ALA A 59 20.32 -2.19 -1.86
N GLU A 60 19.61 -1.26 -2.51
CA GLU A 60 20.24 -0.22 -3.32
C GLU A 60 21.07 0.74 -2.48
N ILE A 61 20.55 1.17 -1.32
CA ILE A 61 21.31 1.99 -0.37
C ILE A 61 22.57 1.24 0.06
N LEU A 62 22.47 -0.01 0.51
CA LEU A 62 23.64 -0.80 0.93
C LEU A 62 24.66 -0.99 -0.20
N TYR A 63 24.21 -1.17 -1.44
CA TYR A 63 25.08 -1.26 -2.60
C TYR A 63 25.90 0.01 -2.80
N GLU A 64 25.32 1.19 -2.60
CA GLU A 64 26.06 2.45 -2.66
C GLU A 64 27.03 2.62 -1.49
N TYR A 65 26.61 2.24 -0.28
CA TYR A 65 27.46 2.29 0.92
C TYR A 65 28.69 1.37 0.84
N ALA A 66 28.58 0.26 0.11
CA ALA A 66 29.68 -0.70 -0.06
C ALA A 66 30.75 -0.24 -1.07
N LYS A 67 30.56 0.87 -1.77
CA LYS A 67 31.52 1.36 -2.76
C LYS A 67 32.78 1.95 -2.08
N PRO A 68 33.99 1.73 -2.62
CA PRO A 68 35.23 2.22 -2.00
C PRO A 68 35.29 3.75 -1.84
N ASP A 69 34.69 4.49 -2.78
CA ASP A 69 34.66 5.96 -2.81
C ASP A 69 33.31 6.54 -2.33
N ALA A 70 32.56 5.77 -1.52
CA ALA A 70 31.24 6.17 -1.06
C ALA A 70 31.31 7.42 -0.15
N ASN A 71 30.74 8.53 -0.62
CA ASN A 71 30.40 9.65 0.28
C ASN A 71 29.06 9.35 0.97
N ILE A 72 29.17 8.82 2.17
CA ILE A 72 28.07 8.43 3.05
C ILE A 72 26.99 9.53 3.20
N MET A 73 27.41 10.80 3.31
CA MET A 73 26.47 11.92 3.54
C MET A 73 25.67 12.25 2.27
N ASP A 74 26.32 12.13 1.10
CA ASP A 74 25.68 12.35 -0.19
C ASP A 74 24.70 11.23 -0.52
N ILE A 75 25.07 9.98 -0.21
CA ILE A 75 24.20 8.81 -0.42
C ILE A 75 22.94 8.94 0.43
N ALA A 76 23.05 9.20 1.73
CA ALA A 76 21.89 9.39 2.60
C ALA A 76 20.98 10.51 2.07
N SER A 77 21.56 11.63 1.61
CA SER A 77 20.81 12.76 1.06
C SER A 77 20.12 12.44 -0.27
N LYS A 78 20.73 11.60 -1.12
CA LYS A 78 20.18 11.16 -2.41
C LYS A 78 18.86 10.41 -2.26
N TYR A 79 18.76 9.53 -1.26
CA TYR A 79 17.56 8.73 -1.02
C TYR A 79 16.51 9.48 -0.19
N GLN A 80 16.88 10.60 0.42
CA GLN A 80 15.99 11.46 1.20
C GLN A 80 15.19 12.45 0.35
N ILE A 81 14.50 11.93 -0.68
CA ILE A 81 13.76 12.73 -1.66
C ILE A 81 12.42 13.16 -1.07
N LYS A 82 12.11 14.47 -1.10
CA LYS A 82 10.83 15.04 -0.63
C LYS A 82 9.62 14.39 -1.31
N LYS A 83 9.73 14.13 -2.61
CA LYS A 83 8.69 13.44 -3.40
C LYS A 83 8.72 11.90 -3.27
N GLY A 84 9.68 11.32 -2.55
CA GLY A 84 9.82 9.87 -2.45
C GLY A 84 10.24 9.17 -3.75
N LEU A 85 10.77 7.97 -3.59
CA LEU A 85 11.20 7.06 -4.63
C LEU A 85 9.98 6.39 -5.27
N ASN A 86 10.01 6.21 -6.58
CA ASN A 86 8.95 5.54 -7.34
C ASN A 86 9.54 4.46 -8.27
N ASN A 87 8.69 3.86 -9.11
CA ASN A 87 9.06 2.77 -10.02
C ASN A 87 10.16 3.15 -11.05
N ASN A 88 10.33 4.44 -11.36
CA ASN A 88 11.43 4.89 -12.23
C ASN A 88 12.78 4.92 -11.50
N ASP A 89 12.77 5.10 -10.18
CA ASP A 89 13.97 5.10 -9.36
C ASP A 89 14.35 3.66 -8.97
N ILE A 90 13.37 2.87 -8.55
CA ILE A 90 13.54 1.47 -8.13
C ILE A 90 12.42 0.62 -8.75
N PRO A 91 12.70 -0.24 -9.75
CA PRO A 91 11.69 -0.99 -10.49
C PRO A 91 10.83 -1.97 -9.69
N THR A 92 11.23 -2.30 -8.46
CA THR A 92 10.46 -3.18 -7.56
C THR A 92 9.32 -2.44 -6.87
N ILE A 93 9.32 -1.11 -6.87
CA ILE A 93 8.23 -0.30 -6.33
C ILE A 93 7.05 -0.36 -7.31
N PRO A 94 5.84 -0.79 -6.89
CA PRO A 94 4.68 -0.83 -7.77
C PRO A 94 4.33 0.51 -8.41
N GLY A 95 3.75 0.47 -9.61
CA GLY A 95 3.25 1.67 -10.29
C GLY A 95 2.16 2.36 -9.48
N GLY A 96 2.35 3.65 -9.16
CA GLY A 96 1.45 4.43 -8.31
C GLY A 96 1.81 4.40 -6.82
N ALA A 97 2.84 3.64 -6.43
CA ALA A 97 3.39 3.66 -5.08
C ALA A 97 4.59 4.61 -4.96
N ARG A 98 4.81 5.13 -3.74
CA ARG A 98 5.96 5.97 -3.40
C ARG A 98 6.56 5.52 -2.07
N VAL A 99 7.89 5.50 -1.97
CA VAL A 99 8.64 5.29 -0.72
C VAL A 99 9.27 6.61 -0.32
N LEU A 100 8.89 7.15 0.83
CA LEU A 100 9.43 8.39 1.36
C LEU A 100 10.37 8.07 2.52
N LEU A 101 11.57 8.62 2.42
CA LEU A 101 12.64 8.58 3.41
C LEU A 101 12.99 10.03 3.73
N CYS A 102 12.06 10.91 4.10
CA CYS A 102 12.36 12.34 4.06
C CYS A 102 13.34 12.77 5.17
N LYS A 103 14.39 13.52 4.83
CA LYS A 103 15.00 14.46 5.78
C LYS A 103 14.12 15.70 5.88
N ASN A 104 14.04 16.31 7.07
CA ASN A 104 13.55 17.67 7.37
C ASN A 104 12.96 18.43 6.15
N GLY A 105 11.62 18.59 6.06
CA GLY A 105 11.03 19.46 5.02
C GLY A 105 9.66 19.08 4.44
N GLY A 106 8.99 18.05 4.95
CA GLY A 106 7.54 17.83 4.79
C GLY A 106 6.90 17.91 6.16
N THR A 107 6.29 19.05 6.49
CA THR A 107 5.90 19.45 7.86
C THR A 107 5.04 18.41 8.59
N GLU A 108 4.25 17.62 7.87
CA GLU A 108 3.29 16.67 8.46
C GLU A 108 3.88 15.27 8.67
N ILE A 109 4.63 14.75 7.70
CA ILE A 109 5.33 13.45 7.84
C ILE A 109 6.39 13.54 8.93
N GLN A 110 7.09 14.67 8.99
CA GLN A 110 8.11 14.89 9.99
C GLN A 110 7.54 14.94 11.40
N THR A 111 6.43 15.65 11.62
CA THR A 111 5.78 15.70 12.94
C THR A 111 5.41 14.28 13.42
N PHE A 112 4.90 13.45 12.50
CA PHE A 112 4.54 12.07 12.81
C PHE A 112 5.74 11.21 13.26
N PHE A 113 6.91 11.35 12.64
CA PHE A 113 8.10 10.57 13.00
C PHE A 113 8.97 11.22 14.09
N SER A 114 8.92 12.54 14.25
CA SER A 114 9.61 13.26 15.33
C SER A 114 9.00 12.93 16.68
N ASP A 115 7.68 12.71 16.75
CA ASP A 115 7.00 12.24 17.96
C ASP A 115 7.45 10.82 18.35
N LEU A 116 7.97 10.05 17.39
CA LEU A 116 8.59 8.74 17.61
C LEU A 116 10.09 8.82 17.91
N GLY A 117 10.67 10.03 18.00
CA GLY A 117 12.09 10.27 18.27
C GLY A 117 13.01 10.01 17.08
N ILE A 118 12.46 9.87 15.87
CA ILE A 118 13.23 9.54 14.67
C ILE A 118 13.53 10.84 13.90
N ASN A 119 14.81 11.21 13.87
CA ASN A 119 15.28 12.43 13.21
C ASN A 119 16.02 12.15 11.90
N ASP A 120 16.58 10.94 11.75
CA ASP A 120 17.26 10.47 10.56
C ASP A 120 16.54 9.20 10.06
N PHE A 121 16.21 9.16 8.76
CA PHE A 121 15.46 8.04 8.16
C PHE A 121 16.40 6.94 7.64
N ILE A 122 17.69 7.25 7.53
CA ILE A 122 18.76 6.32 7.16
C ILE A 122 19.89 6.54 8.16
N ASN A 123 20.37 5.46 8.77
CA ASN A 123 21.55 5.48 9.60
C ASN A 123 22.77 5.77 8.73
N TYR A 124 23.35 6.95 8.87
CA TYR A 124 24.50 7.34 8.05
C TYR A 124 25.72 6.45 8.28
N LYS A 125 25.86 5.72 9.39
CA LYS A 125 27.03 4.84 9.59
C LYS A 125 26.87 3.50 8.90
N THR A 126 25.64 2.98 8.82
CA THR A 126 25.38 1.60 8.36
C THR A 126 24.62 1.54 7.03
N GLY A 127 24.02 2.64 6.57
CA GLY A 127 23.12 2.67 5.42
C GLY A 127 21.77 1.99 5.66
N GLU A 128 21.48 1.63 6.91
CA GLU A 128 20.23 0.97 7.30
C GLU A 128 19.08 1.99 7.38
N ILE A 129 17.92 1.66 6.84
CA ILE A 129 16.71 2.48 6.94
C ILE A 129 16.18 2.41 8.38
N GLU A 130 16.10 3.55 9.05
CA GLU A 130 15.58 3.66 10.42
C GLU A 130 14.08 3.95 10.43
N ALA A 131 13.60 4.71 9.45
CA ALA A 131 12.19 4.93 9.20
C ALA A 131 11.90 5.10 7.72
N MET A 132 10.70 4.70 7.32
CA MET A 132 10.16 5.00 5.99
C MET A 132 8.64 5.12 6.03
N LEU A 133 8.12 5.85 5.05
CA LEU A 133 6.70 5.92 4.74
C LEU A 133 6.48 5.32 3.37
N TYR A 134 5.58 4.34 3.27
CA TYR A 134 5.12 3.78 2.02
C TYR A 134 3.73 4.31 1.72
N ILE A 135 3.51 4.78 0.50
CA ILE A 135 2.23 5.32 0.03
C ILE A 135 1.78 4.51 -1.16
N GLU A 136 0.54 4.06 -1.15
CA GLU A 136 -0.08 3.35 -2.27
C GLU A 136 -1.61 3.52 -2.18
N ASN A 137 -2.28 3.75 -3.32
CA ASN A 137 -3.75 3.80 -3.40
C ASN A 137 -4.44 4.78 -2.43
N GLY A 138 -3.81 5.92 -2.10
CA GLY A 138 -4.40 6.91 -1.19
C GLY A 138 -4.34 6.53 0.29
N LYS A 139 -3.62 5.46 0.62
CA LYS A 139 -3.26 5.07 1.98
C LYS A 139 -1.75 5.13 2.17
N TYR A 140 -1.33 5.07 3.42
CA TYR A 140 0.07 4.92 3.77
C TYR A 140 0.28 3.87 4.87
N VAL A 141 1.50 3.36 4.94
CA VAL A 141 1.99 2.57 6.05
C VAL A 141 3.40 3.05 6.41
N THR A 142 3.67 3.09 7.71
CA THR A 142 4.94 3.52 8.26
C THR A 142 5.75 2.32 8.69
N TYR A 143 7.05 2.35 8.46
CA TYR A 143 7.99 1.41 9.05
C TYR A 143 8.95 2.19 9.95
N THR A 144 9.24 1.61 11.11
CA THR A 144 10.39 2.02 11.92
C THR A 144 11.22 0.80 12.27
N LYS A 145 12.52 0.96 12.43
CA LYS A 145 13.41 -0.13 12.86
C LYS A 145 13.01 -0.73 14.21
N TYR A 146 12.44 0.08 15.10
CA TYR A 146 12.11 -0.32 16.47
C TYR A 146 10.75 -1.03 16.59
N THR A 147 9.77 -0.63 15.78
CA THR A 147 8.39 -1.16 15.85
C THR A 147 8.03 -2.06 14.66
N GLY A 148 8.85 -2.07 13.62
CA GLY A 148 8.51 -2.66 12.33
C GLY A 148 7.42 -1.90 11.61
N TRP A 149 6.63 -2.62 10.81
CA TRP A 149 5.52 -2.08 10.05
C TRP A 149 4.33 -1.74 10.95
N GLY A 150 3.82 -0.52 10.80
CA GLY A 150 2.55 -0.09 11.37
C GLY A 150 1.35 -0.58 10.57
N GLU A 151 0.17 -0.15 10.98
CA GLU A 151 -1.09 -0.40 10.26
C GLU A 151 -1.27 0.56 9.09
N ALA A 152 -2.01 0.11 8.08
CA ALA A 152 -2.45 0.93 6.96
C ALA A 152 -3.39 2.04 7.44
N LYS A 153 -3.12 3.28 7.04
CA LYS A 153 -3.90 4.46 7.42
C LYS A 153 -4.27 5.30 6.20
N ASP A 154 -5.45 5.88 6.23
CA ASP A 154 -5.85 6.92 5.28
C ASP A 154 -5.18 8.26 5.62
N PHE A 155 -5.02 9.13 4.63
CA PHE A 155 -4.36 10.42 4.85
C PHE A 155 -5.10 11.37 5.77
N ASN A 156 -6.42 11.23 6.02
CA ASN A 156 -7.20 12.04 6.99
C ASN A 156 -6.83 13.54 7.05
N GLY A 157 -6.56 14.18 5.91
CA GLY A 157 -6.19 15.60 5.82
C GLY A 157 -4.68 15.90 5.82
N VAL A 158 -3.82 14.89 5.91
CA VAL A 158 -2.36 14.98 5.71
C VAL A 158 -2.08 15.11 4.22
N ILE A 159 -1.61 16.28 3.78
CA ILE A 159 -1.22 16.54 2.39
C ILE A 159 0.24 16.12 2.21
N ILE A 160 0.45 15.06 1.45
CA ILE A 160 1.79 14.64 1.03
C ILE A 160 2.01 15.09 -0.42
N GLU A 161 2.63 16.27 -0.60
CA GLU A 161 3.08 16.78 -1.90
C GLU A 161 4.39 16.10 -2.38
#